data_AF-A0A6G1CMJ5-F1
#
_entry.id   AF-A0A6G1CMJ5-F1
#
_cell.length_a   1.000
_cell.length_b   1.000
_cell.length_c   1.000
_cell.angle_alpha   90.00
_cell.angle_beta   90.00
_cell.angle_gamma   90.00
#
_symmetry.space_group_name_H-M   'P 1'
#
loop_
_entity.id
_entity.type
_entity.pdbx_description
1 polymer ?
#
loop_
_entity_poly.entity_id
_entity_poly.type
_entity_poly.pdbx_seq_one_letter_code
_entity_poly.pdbx_strand_id
1 'polypeptide(L)'
;MVTNFLQNHHLQNSQFLLPKRQFVTYALYALIPLALFHYLLFNPVATAKKPVVVVQVREGAAVIISSHHEHVRVNAKQLPIPPSDQGDEVLKKDAKAEQVAAPPPPCDYSDGEWVPDARPPLYNGTSCATIKDGQNCMAHGRPDTGYLYWRWRPRRCDLPAFSPDAFLGWLRNKHLAFVGDSLARNQAESLLCLLASRSPPELVYRDGEENRFRRWAFREHNATVSIFWSPFLVKVAEKAEHAGVRHNNVFLDSFDERWLSRLGALDAVVLSIGHWFLIPGIYHDAGEVVGCHDCAEFNHTEIPFFGMFKQAVHRTLAEINRRHVTGGADKNKNKVVAFTTFSPAHFEGEWDKAGACNKTRPYKNGEKEAGYTEAEMRKTVVEEVAAAAAAAGPGLRFAALDVTTLANLRPDGHPGPYMRSDPFAGGAGPRVQNDCVHWCLPGAIDTFNEILLQTITS
;
A
#
# COMPACT_ATOMS: atom_id res chain seq x y z
N MET A 1 -47.03 21.54 40.87
CA MET A 1 -48.08 22.04 39.96
C MET A 1 -48.11 21.08 38.78
N VAL A 2 -49.19 20.30 38.68
CA VAL A 2 -49.81 19.61 37.50
C VAL A 2 -48.95 19.64 36.21
N THR A 3 -48.60 18.54 35.54
CA THR A 3 -49.51 17.63 34.81
C THR A 3 -48.87 16.29 34.39
N ASN A 4 -49.67 15.23 34.54
CA ASN A 4 -49.60 13.99 33.76
C ASN A 4 -50.02 14.25 32.31
N PHE A 5 -49.41 13.56 31.35
CA PHE A 5 -50.08 13.20 30.09
C PHE A 5 -49.74 11.76 29.70
N LEU A 6 -50.76 10.91 29.83
CA LEU A 6 -50.87 9.59 29.21
C LEU A 6 -51.07 9.78 27.70
N GLN A 7 -50.35 9.02 26.88
CA GLN A 7 -50.64 8.90 25.46
C GLN A 7 -50.94 7.43 25.13
N ASN A 8 -52.18 7.19 24.73
CA ASN A 8 -52.74 5.91 24.34
C ASN A 8 -52.05 5.36 23.08
N HIS A 9 -51.66 4.09 23.10
CA HIS A 9 -51.30 3.33 21.90
C HIS A 9 -52.57 2.89 21.15
N HIS A 10 -52.74 3.39 19.93
CA HIS A 10 -53.74 2.90 18.99
C HIS A 10 -53.11 1.77 18.15
N LEU A 11 -53.57 0.53 18.34
CA LEU A 11 -53.21 -0.60 17.47
C LEU A 11 -53.99 -0.48 16.15
N GLN A 12 -53.29 -0.17 15.05
CA GLN A 12 -53.83 -0.27 13.69
C GLN A 12 -53.56 -1.67 13.13
N ASN A 13 -54.66 -2.39 12.93
CA ASN A 13 -54.73 -3.70 12.29
C ASN A 13 -54.52 -3.53 10.78
N SER A 14 -53.35 -3.94 10.27
CA SER A 14 -53.04 -3.88 8.83
C SER A 14 -53.05 -5.29 8.25
N GLN A 15 -54.07 -5.61 7.46
CA GLN A 15 -54.15 -6.85 6.70
C GLN A 15 -53.02 -6.91 5.66
N PHE A 16 -52.15 -7.91 5.78
CA PHE A 16 -51.12 -8.20 4.76
C PHE A 16 -51.76 -8.79 3.50
N LEU A 17 -52.01 -7.94 2.50
CA LEU A 17 -52.29 -8.36 1.13
C LEU A 17 -50.99 -8.29 0.33
N LEU A 18 -50.32 -9.43 0.17
CA LEU A 18 -49.17 -9.57 -0.74
C LEU A 18 -49.66 -9.46 -2.21
N PRO A 19 -48.97 -8.68 -3.07
CA PRO A 19 -49.38 -8.54 -4.46
C PRO A 19 -49.19 -9.85 -5.22
N LYS A 20 -50.24 -10.35 -5.90
CA LYS A 20 -50.26 -11.59 -6.70
C LYS A 20 -49.09 -11.77 -7.68
N ARG A 21 -48.41 -10.69 -8.09
CA ARG A 21 -47.24 -10.73 -8.97
C ARG A 21 -45.96 -11.24 -8.31
N GLN A 22 -45.83 -11.18 -6.98
CA GLN A 22 -44.60 -11.63 -6.30
C GLN A 22 -44.61 -13.14 -6.01
N PHE A 23 -45.79 -13.77 -5.91
CA PHE A 23 -45.92 -15.19 -5.59
C PHE A 23 -45.36 -16.10 -6.69
N VAL A 24 -45.57 -15.74 -7.96
CA VAL A 24 -45.05 -16.48 -9.12
C VAL A 24 -43.52 -16.43 -9.16
N THR A 25 -42.95 -15.28 -8.83
CA THR A 25 -41.50 -15.08 -8.81
C THR A 25 -40.84 -15.91 -7.71
N TYR A 26 -41.41 -15.93 -6.50
CA TYR A 26 -40.89 -16.77 -5.41
C TYR A 26 -41.07 -18.27 -5.68
N ALA A 27 -42.16 -18.68 -6.33
CA ALA A 27 -42.36 -20.08 -6.74
C ALA A 27 -41.32 -20.52 -7.78
N LEU A 28 -40.97 -19.67 -8.75
CA LEU A 28 -39.93 -19.95 -9.74
C LEU A 28 -38.54 -20.07 -9.09
N TYR A 29 -38.22 -19.19 -8.13
CA TYR A 29 -36.95 -19.27 -7.39
C TYR A 29 -36.82 -20.52 -6.52
N ALA A 30 -37.93 -21.13 -6.07
CA ALA A 30 -37.90 -22.37 -5.30
C ALA A 30 -37.75 -23.63 -6.18
N LEU A 31 -38.21 -23.59 -7.43
CA LEU A 31 -38.18 -24.75 -8.34
C LEU A 31 -36.81 -24.98 -8.99
N ILE A 32 -36.03 -23.92 -9.23
CA ILE A 32 -34.70 -24.02 -9.85
C ILE A 32 -33.70 -24.81 -8.97
N PRO A 33 -33.58 -24.56 -7.65
CA PRO A 33 -32.70 -25.35 -6.78
C PRO A 33 -33.13 -26.81 -6.68
N LEU A 34 -34.44 -27.08 -6.66
CA LEU A 34 -34.98 -28.45 -6.62
C LEU A 34 -34.66 -29.22 -7.90
N ALA A 35 -34.76 -28.59 -9.07
CA ALA A 35 -34.37 -29.19 -10.34
C ALA A 35 -32.86 -29.47 -10.41
N LEU A 36 -32.03 -28.56 -9.90
CA LEU A 36 -30.58 -28.73 -9.83
C LEU A 36 -30.17 -29.85 -8.87
N PHE A 37 -30.83 -29.92 -7.71
CA PHE A 37 -30.61 -30.99 -6.73
C PHE A 37 -31.04 -32.36 -7.29
N HIS A 38 -32.16 -32.41 -8.02
CA HIS A 38 -32.60 -33.62 -8.71
C HIS A 38 -31.62 -34.03 -9.82
N TYR A 39 -31.12 -33.09 -10.62
CA TYR A 39 -30.13 -33.38 -11.65
C TYR A 39 -28.83 -33.96 -11.07
N LEU A 40 -28.34 -33.42 -9.96
CA LEU A 40 -27.12 -33.89 -9.29
C LEU A 40 -27.28 -35.24 -8.59
N LEU A 41 -28.47 -35.56 -8.07
CA LEU A 41 -28.75 -36.86 -7.43
C LEU A 41 -28.92 -38.00 -8.44
N PHE A 42 -29.51 -37.73 -9.60
CA PHE A 42 -29.91 -38.77 -10.55
C PHE A 42 -28.98 -38.90 -11.77
N ASN A 43 -28.01 -37.98 -11.97
CA ASN A 43 -26.98 -38.08 -12.99
C ASN A 43 -25.57 -37.83 -12.40
N PRO A 44 -24.94 -38.82 -11.75
CA PRO A 44 -23.56 -38.67 -11.30
C PRO A 44 -22.63 -38.57 -12.53
N VAL A 45 -21.98 -37.42 -12.69
CA VAL A 45 -20.93 -37.20 -13.68
C VAL A 45 -19.78 -38.18 -13.39
N ALA A 46 -19.48 -39.05 -14.36
CA ALA A 46 -18.40 -40.02 -14.26
C ALA A 46 -17.05 -39.31 -14.07
N THR A 47 -16.35 -39.64 -12.98
CA THR A 47 -14.99 -39.17 -12.72
C THR A 47 -14.02 -39.85 -13.68
N ALA A 48 -13.45 -39.06 -14.60
CA ALA A 48 -12.39 -39.51 -15.49
C ALA A 48 -11.13 -39.88 -14.67
N LYS A 49 -10.72 -41.15 -14.72
CA LYS A 49 -9.45 -41.63 -14.16
C LYS A 49 -8.28 -40.98 -14.92
N LYS A 50 -7.41 -40.26 -14.22
CA LYS A 50 -6.10 -39.84 -14.74
C LYS A 50 -5.19 -41.08 -14.89
N PRO A 51 -4.45 -41.23 -16.00
CA PRO A 51 -3.44 -42.28 -16.11
C PRO A 51 -2.21 -41.92 -15.28
N VAL A 52 -1.77 -42.88 -14.48
CA VAL A 52 -0.49 -42.86 -13.75
C VAL A 52 0.62 -43.10 -14.78
N VAL A 53 1.53 -42.14 -14.94
CA VAL A 53 2.75 -42.33 -15.71
C VAL A 53 3.83 -42.82 -14.75
N VAL A 54 4.20 -44.09 -14.89
CA VAL A 54 5.41 -44.68 -14.29
C VAL A 54 6.52 -44.59 -15.34
N VAL A 55 7.56 -43.79 -15.07
CA VAL A 55 8.81 -43.85 -15.86
C VAL A 55 9.86 -44.57 -15.03
N GLN A 56 10.31 -45.70 -15.59
CA GLN A 56 11.36 -46.56 -15.07
C GLN A 56 12.71 -45.84 -14.99
N VAL A 57 13.39 -46.02 -13.87
CA VAL A 57 14.82 -45.76 -13.70
C VAL A 57 15.59 -46.84 -14.46
N ARG A 58 16.56 -46.42 -15.29
CA ARG A 58 17.56 -47.31 -15.89
C ARG A 58 18.94 -46.81 -15.52
N GLU A 59 19.63 -47.55 -14.64
CA GLU A 59 21.05 -47.41 -14.37
C GLU A 59 21.88 -47.91 -15.55
N GLY A 60 23.05 -47.29 -15.77
CA GLY A 60 24.02 -47.72 -16.79
C GLY A 60 25.19 -46.75 -16.98
N ALA A 61 26.19 -46.91 -16.12
CA ALA A 61 27.59 -46.44 -16.11
C ALA A 61 28.23 -45.81 -17.37
N ALA A 62 29.05 -44.77 -17.17
CA ALA A 62 30.53 -44.83 -17.17
C ALA A 62 31.15 -43.41 -17.35
N VAL A 63 32.02 -43.04 -16.41
CA VAL A 63 32.81 -41.80 -16.41
C VAL A 63 34.08 -42.02 -17.24
N ILE A 64 34.35 -41.13 -18.20
CA ILE A 64 35.65 -41.03 -18.89
C ILE A 64 36.30 -39.69 -18.53
N ILE A 65 37.51 -39.81 -17.99
CA ILE A 65 38.45 -38.75 -17.63
C ILE A 65 39.13 -38.24 -18.92
N SER A 66 39.30 -36.93 -19.06
CA SER A 66 40.37 -36.38 -19.89
C SER A 66 40.97 -35.13 -19.25
N SER A 67 42.28 -35.20 -19.06
CA SER A 67 43.17 -34.19 -18.52
C SER A 67 43.72 -33.29 -19.64
N HIS A 68 43.82 -31.99 -19.40
CA HIS A 68 44.85 -31.17 -20.05
C HIS A 68 45.62 -30.35 -19.03
N HIS A 69 46.94 -30.59 -19.05
CA HIS A 69 48.01 -29.90 -18.34
C HIS A 69 48.33 -28.56 -19.02
N GLU A 70 48.61 -27.53 -18.23
CA GLU A 70 49.64 -26.54 -18.59
C GLU A 70 50.38 -26.04 -17.34
N HIS A 71 51.71 -26.06 -17.42
CA HIS A 71 52.68 -25.68 -16.40
C HIS A 71 52.93 -24.16 -16.42
N VAL A 72 53.28 -23.52 -15.29
CA VAL A 72 54.64 -22.99 -14.94
C VAL A 72 54.38 -21.80 -14.00
N ARG A 73 55.10 -21.43 -12.94
CA ARG A 73 56.16 -21.95 -12.04
C ARG A 73 56.08 -21.01 -10.82
N VAL A 74 56.15 -21.55 -9.61
CA VAL A 74 56.42 -20.78 -8.39
C VAL A 74 57.83 -21.14 -7.93
N ASN A 75 58.65 -20.16 -7.55
CA ASN A 75 59.93 -20.43 -6.90
C ASN A 75 59.97 -19.71 -5.56
N ALA A 76 60.32 -20.46 -4.53
CA ALA A 76 60.49 -20.02 -3.15
C ALA A 76 61.82 -20.55 -2.63
N LYS A 77 62.53 -19.72 -1.85
CA LYS A 77 63.59 -20.00 -0.84
C LYS A 77 64.36 -18.67 -0.64
N GLN A 78 64.81 -18.21 0.53
CA GLN A 78 65.12 -18.83 1.83
C GLN A 78 65.30 -17.70 2.90
N LEU A 79 65.33 -18.06 4.18
CA LEU A 79 65.70 -17.29 5.40
C LEU A 79 66.79 -18.15 6.15
N PRO A 80 67.62 -17.74 7.17
CA PRO A 80 67.58 -16.51 8.02
C PRO A 80 68.92 -15.94 8.71
N ILE A 81 68.79 -14.80 9.46
CA ILE A 81 69.51 -14.18 10.66
C ILE A 81 70.95 -13.50 10.61
N PRO A 82 71.43 -12.66 11.61
CA PRO A 82 71.93 -11.25 11.51
C PRO A 82 73.40 -11.09 12.09
N PRO A 83 73.92 -9.97 12.71
CA PRO A 83 73.53 -8.54 12.84
C PRO A 83 74.67 -7.51 12.57
N SER A 84 74.38 -6.19 12.63
CA SER A 84 75.17 -5.14 13.33
C SER A 84 74.85 -3.70 12.86
N ASP A 85 74.16 -2.96 13.73
CA ASP A 85 74.51 -1.64 14.27
C ASP A 85 74.51 -0.33 13.44
N GLN A 86 74.08 0.72 14.16
CA GLN A 86 74.24 2.17 13.99
C GLN A 86 73.21 2.98 13.16
N GLY A 87 72.59 3.94 13.87
CA GLY A 87 72.27 5.26 13.33
C GLY A 87 70.87 5.78 13.64
N ASP A 88 70.70 6.40 14.80
CA ASP A 88 69.51 7.19 15.16
C ASP A 88 69.31 8.37 14.19
N GLU A 89 68.14 8.45 13.54
CA GLU A 89 67.58 9.72 13.10
C GLU A 89 66.08 9.78 13.39
N VAL A 90 65.69 10.75 14.20
CA VAL A 90 64.35 10.96 14.73
C VAL A 90 63.41 11.42 13.60
N LEU A 91 62.63 10.50 13.05
CA LEU A 91 61.47 10.81 12.22
C LEU A 91 60.21 10.93 13.09
N LYS A 92 59.68 12.14 13.14
CA LYS A 92 58.38 12.48 13.72
C LYS A 92 57.30 11.54 13.15
N LYS A 93 56.71 10.70 14.00
CA LYS A 93 55.47 9.98 13.69
C LYS A 93 54.33 10.98 13.67
N ASP A 94 53.92 11.38 12.48
CA ASP A 94 52.57 11.90 12.27
C ASP A 94 51.60 10.76 12.58
N ALA A 95 50.95 10.85 13.74
CA ALA A 95 49.81 10.00 14.08
C ALA A 95 48.67 10.36 13.12
N LYS A 96 48.60 9.64 11.99
CA LYS A 96 47.45 9.69 11.09
C LYS A 96 46.26 9.11 11.85
N ALA A 97 45.48 10.00 12.47
CA ALA A 97 44.19 9.65 13.03
C ALA A 97 43.39 8.93 11.94
N GLU A 98 43.07 7.68 12.18
CA GLU A 98 42.14 6.92 11.37
C GLU A 98 40.79 7.62 11.52
N GLN A 99 40.47 8.48 10.56
CA GLN A 99 39.14 9.07 10.46
C GLN A 99 38.18 7.92 10.24
N VAL A 100 37.47 7.53 11.29
CA VAL A 100 36.28 6.70 11.20
C VAL A 100 35.38 7.39 10.19
N ALA A 101 35.27 6.80 9.00
CA ALA A 101 34.41 7.33 7.96
C ALA A 101 33.00 7.47 8.55
N ALA A 102 32.40 8.64 8.37
CA ALA A 102 31.02 8.84 8.77
C ALA A 102 30.17 7.72 8.16
N PRO A 103 29.20 7.15 8.90
CA PRO A 103 28.33 6.13 8.36
C PRO A 103 27.71 6.63 7.04
N PRO A 104 27.61 5.78 6.02
CA PRO A 104 27.07 6.19 4.73
C PRO A 104 25.66 6.75 4.94
N PRO A 105 25.27 7.79 4.17
CA PRO A 105 23.94 8.35 4.29
C PRO A 105 22.87 7.28 4.00
N PRO A 106 21.66 7.39 4.60
CA PRO A 106 20.55 6.51 4.29
C PRO A 106 20.32 6.42 2.77
N CYS A 107 19.97 5.21 2.30
CA CYS A 107 19.72 4.96 0.88
C CYS A 107 18.53 5.80 0.38
N ASP A 108 18.76 6.48 -0.75
CA ASP A 108 17.72 7.20 -1.48
C ASP A 108 17.03 6.25 -2.46
N TYR A 109 15.85 5.76 -2.06
CA TYR A 109 15.04 4.86 -2.88
C TYR A 109 14.22 5.58 -3.97
N SER A 110 14.24 6.92 -4.02
CA SER A 110 13.42 7.70 -4.96
C SER A 110 14.04 7.83 -6.36
N ASP A 111 15.35 7.54 -6.49
CA ASP A 111 16.09 7.55 -7.76
C ASP A 111 16.56 6.13 -8.12
N GLY A 112 16.10 5.64 -9.28
CA GLY A 112 16.35 4.29 -9.74
C GLY A 112 15.71 4.01 -11.09
N GLU A 113 15.54 2.73 -11.39
CA GLU A 113 14.86 2.26 -12.59
C GLU A 113 14.17 0.92 -12.35
N TRP A 114 13.12 0.64 -13.13
CA TRP A 114 12.50 -0.68 -13.16
C TRP A 114 13.29 -1.62 -14.05
N VAL A 115 13.68 -2.77 -13.51
CA VAL A 115 14.39 -3.83 -14.25
C VAL A 115 13.59 -5.13 -14.21
N PRO A 116 13.66 -5.97 -15.26
CA PRO A 116 13.03 -7.28 -15.26
C PRO A 116 13.51 -8.14 -14.09
N ASP A 117 12.59 -8.89 -13.50
CA ASP A 117 12.87 -9.81 -12.40
C ASP A 117 12.12 -11.13 -12.61
N ALA A 118 12.86 -12.22 -12.76
CA ALA A 118 12.29 -13.55 -13.00
C ALA A 118 11.67 -14.18 -11.74
N ARG A 119 11.85 -13.57 -10.56
CA ARG A 119 11.27 -14.08 -9.31
C ARG A 119 9.74 -13.94 -9.35
N PRO A 120 8.99 -15.00 -9.03
CA PRO A 120 7.54 -14.91 -8.95
C PRO A 120 7.11 -14.06 -7.74
N PRO A 121 5.93 -13.42 -7.78
CA PRO A 121 5.36 -12.77 -6.61
C PRO A 121 5.21 -13.72 -5.41
N LEU A 122 5.31 -13.20 -4.19
CA LEU A 122 5.20 -13.98 -2.95
C LEU A 122 3.78 -14.54 -2.69
N TYR A 123 2.78 -14.01 -3.40
CA TYR A 123 1.39 -14.41 -3.28
C TYR A 123 0.69 -14.26 -4.63
N ASN A 124 -0.51 -14.83 -4.76
CA ASN A 124 -1.38 -14.66 -5.91
C ASN A 124 -2.81 -14.34 -5.47
N GLY A 125 -3.70 -14.13 -6.44
CA GLY A 125 -5.10 -13.77 -6.20
C GLY A 125 -5.91 -14.79 -5.37
N THR A 126 -5.42 -16.03 -5.23
CA THR A 126 -6.09 -17.09 -4.46
C THR A 126 -5.46 -17.35 -3.09
N SER A 127 -4.18 -17.01 -2.92
CA SER A 127 -3.45 -17.27 -1.68
C SER A 127 -3.61 -16.16 -0.63
N CYS A 128 -4.22 -15.04 -0.98
CA CYS A 128 -4.45 -13.92 -0.08
C CYS A 128 -5.93 -13.52 0.00
N ALA A 129 -6.55 -13.72 1.16
CA ALA A 129 -7.96 -13.41 1.39
C ALA A 129 -8.23 -11.91 1.71
N THR A 130 -7.20 -11.08 1.81
CA THR A 130 -7.34 -9.64 2.15
C THR A 130 -7.38 -8.73 0.94
N ILE A 131 -7.17 -9.25 -0.28
CA ILE A 131 -7.23 -8.46 -1.51
C ILE A 131 -8.67 -7.95 -1.69
N LYS A 132 -8.82 -6.63 -1.86
CA LYS A 132 -10.10 -6.05 -2.25
C LYS A 132 -10.45 -6.52 -3.65
N ASP A 133 -11.71 -6.94 -3.85
CA ASP A 133 -12.23 -7.50 -5.11
C ASP A 133 -11.69 -6.80 -6.38
N GLY A 134 -11.92 -5.50 -6.52
CA GLY A 134 -11.46 -4.71 -7.69
C GLY A 134 -9.95 -4.54 -7.87
N GLN A 135 -9.12 -5.09 -6.98
CA GLN A 135 -7.66 -5.10 -7.09
C GLN A 135 -7.11 -6.51 -7.41
N ASN A 136 -7.96 -7.55 -7.41
CA ASN A 136 -7.59 -8.92 -7.76
C ASN A 136 -7.64 -9.15 -9.28
N CYS A 137 -6.80 -8.43 -10.01
CA CYS A 137 -6.85 -8.34 -11.48
C CYS A 137 -6.78 -9.71 -12.18
N MET A 138 -5.94 -10.62 -11.67
CA MET A 138 -5.84 -11.98 -12.22
C MET A 138 -7.12 -12.78 -12.03
N ALA A 139 -7.76 -12.70 -10.86
CA ALA A 139 -9.04 -13.37 -10.61
C ALA A 139 -10.16 -12.81 -11.48
N HIS A 140 -10.02 -11.56 -11.93
CA HIS A 140 -10.93 -10.89 -12.85
C HIS A 140 -10.62 -11.12 -14.34
N GLY A 141 -9.71 -12.04 -14.66
CA GLY A 141 -9.44 -12.44 -16.04
C GLY A 141 -8.46 -11.54 -16.77
N ARG A 142 -7.63 -10.76 -16.06
CA ARG A 142 -6.53 -10.00 -16.68
C ARG A 142 -5.56 -10.97 -17.40
N PRO A 143 -5.37 -10.85 -18.73
CA PRO A 143 -4.61 -11.82 -19.51
C PRO A 143 -3.09 -11.59 -19.47
N ASP A 144 -2.64 -10.34 -19.32
CA ASP A 144 -1.23 -10.01 -19.25
C ASP A 144 -0.69 -10.15 -17.82
N THR A 145 0.42 -10.88 -17.67
CA THR A 145 1.08 -11.12 -16.38
C THR A 145 2.46 -10.50 -16.28
N GLY A 146 2.95 -9.89 -17.37
CA GLY A 146 4.29 -9.29 -17.45
C GLY A 146 4.54 -8.19 -16.41
N TYR A 147 3.49 -7.50 -15.97
CA TYR A 147 3.57 -6.46 -14.95
C TYR A 147 4.04 -6.97 -13.57
N LEU A 148 3.96 -8.28 -13.32
CA LEU A 148 4.38 -8.92 -12.07
C LEU A 148 5.90 -9.08 -11.95
N TYR A 149 6.61 -9.07 -13.08
CA TYR A 149 8.01 -9.51 -13.17
C TYR A 149 8.98 -8.32 -13.30
N TRP A 150 8.81 -7.34 -12.40
CA TRP A 150 9.61 -6.12 -12.35
C TRP A 150 10.05 -5.84 -10.92
N ARG A 151 11.31 -5.44 -10.75
CA ARG A 151 11.81 -4.91 -9.48
C ARG A 151 12.36 -3.50 -9.65
N TRP A 152 12.18 -2.69 -8.62
CA TRP A 152 12.83 -1.39 -8.55
C TRP A 152 14.30 -1.56 -8.17
N ARG A 153 15.20 -0.94 -8.93
CA ARG A 153 16.63 -0.90 -8.63
C ARG A 153 17.03 0.55 -8.37
N PRO A 154 17.23 0.94 -7.10
CA PRO A 154 17.78 2.26 -6.77
C PRO A 154 19.16 2.43 -7.40
N ARG A 155 19.54 3.66 -7.74
CA ARG A 155 20.77 3.95 -8.48
C ARG A 155 22.04 3.76 -7.63
N ARG A 156 21.96 4.05 -6.33
CA ARG A 156 23.13 4.22 -5.45
C ARG A 156 23.21 3.18 -4.32
N CYS A 157 22.28 2.24 -4.28
CA CYS A 157 22.14 1.26 -3.22
C CYS A 157 21.24 0.11 -3.65
N ASP A 158 21.29 -0.97 -2.89
CA ASP A 158 20.43 -2.13 -3.11
C ASP A 158 19.10 -1.98 -2.37
N LEU A 159 18.01 -2.40 -3.03
CA LEU A 159 16.73 -2.67 -2.40
C LEU A 159 16.57 -4.20 -2.30
N PRO A 160 16.70 -4.79 -1.10
CA PRO A 160 16.44 -6.21 -0.90
C PRO A 160 14.99 -6.56 -1.25
N ALA A 161 14.77 -7.77 -1.76
CA ALA A 161 13.40 -8.28 -1.93
C ALA A 161 12.68 -8.35 -0.59
N PHE A 162 11.36 -8.20 -0.63
CA PHE A 162 10.55 -8.25 0.58
C PHE A 162 10.78 -9.55 1.37
N SER A 163 11.10 -9.41 2.66
CA SER A 163 11.21 -10.54 3.60
C SER A 163 10.06 -10.47 4.60
N PRO A 164 9.05 -11.35 4.48
CA PRO A 164 7.97 -11.40 5.45
C PRO A 164 8.47 -11.74 6.86
N ASP A 165 9.48 -12.61 6.96
CA ASP A 165 10.13 -12.97 8.21
C ASP A 165 10.80 -11.76 8.89
N ALA A 166 11.52 -10.93 8.13
CA ALA A 166 12.13 -9.71 8.67
C ALA A 166 11.08 -8.69 9.12
N PHE A 167 10.02 -8.49 8.32
CA PHE A 167 8.95 -7.55 8.66
C PHE A 167 8.18 -8.02 9.90
N LEU A 168 7.78 -9.29 9.96
CA LEU A 168 7.10 -9.88 11.13
C LEU A 168 8.00 -9.92 12.38
N GLY A 169 9.31 -10.08 12.17
CA GLY A 169 10.32 -9.95 13.22
C GLY A 169 10.35 -8.56 13.82
N TRP A 170 10.38 -7.52 12.98
CA TRP A 170 10.32 -6.12 13.41
C TRP A 170 8.97 -5.77 14.05
N LEU A 171 7.86 -6.29 13.49
CA LEU A 171 6.49 -6.03 13.96
C LEU A 171 6.15 -6.78 15.26
N ARG A 172 7.02 -7.67 15.75
CA ARG A 172 6.76 -8.45 16.96
C ARG A 172 6.49 -7.53 18.16
N ASN A 173 5.39 -7.78 18.86
CA ASN A 173 4.89 -6.94 19.97
C ASN A 173 4.57 -5.49 19.59
N LYS A 174 4.32 -5.20 18.30
CA LYS A 174 4.03 -3.85 17.81
C LYS A 174 2.64 -3.74 17.19
N HIS A 175 2.14 -2.51 17.17
CA HIS A 175 0.95 -2.13 16.40
C HIS A 175 1.31 -1.14 15.29
N LEU A 176 1.21 -1.58 14.03
CA LEU A 176 1.33 -0.76 12.83
C LEU A 176 -0.05 -0.30 12.35
N ALA A 177 -0.18 0.97 11.98
CA ALA A 177 -1.40 1.50 11.37
C ALA A 177 -1.12 2.16 10.02
N PHE A 178 -1.89 1.81 9.00
CA PHE A 178 -2.02 2.59 7.77
C PHE A 178 -3.19 3.55 7.94
N VAL A 179 -2.98 4.83 7.67
CA VAL A 179 -3.98 5.89 7.85
C VAL A 179 -4.01 6.75 6.60
N GLY A 180 -5.19 6.92 6.00
CA GLY A 180 -5.28 7.71 4.79
C GLY A 180 -6.46 7.38 3.89
N ASP A 181 -6.24 7.61 2.60
CA ASP A 181 -7.22 7.34 1.54
C ASP A 181 -7.18 5.89 1.05
N SER A 182 -7.70 5.64 -0.15
CA SER A 182 -7.77 4.31 -0.74
C SER A 182 -6.41 3.74 -1.15
N LEU A 183 -5.38 4.58 -1.37
CA LEU A 183 -4.03 4.12 -1.67
C LEU A 183 -3.31 3.66 -0.39
N ALA A 184 -3.56 4.32 0.74
CA ALA A 184 -3.10 3.84 2.06
C ALA A 184 -3.63 2.42 2.33
N ARG A 185 -4.92 2.20 2.04
CA ARG A 185 -5.58 0.90 2.15
C ARG A 185 -4.99 -0.13 1.17
N ASN A 186 -4.77 0.25 -0.08
CA ASN A 186 -4.21 -0.62 -1.10
C ASN A 186 -2.80 -1.11 -0.70
N GLN A 187 -1.96 -0.22 -0.16
CA GLN A 187 -0.62 -0.57 0.33
C GLN A 187 -0.70 -1.51 1.53
N ALA A 188 -1.61 -1.26 2.47
CA ALA A 188 -1.83 -2.12 3.61
C ALA A 188 -2.32 -3.52 3.23
N GLU A 189 -3.22 -3.62 2.24
CA GLU A 189 -3.72 -4.90 1.73
C GLU A 189 -2.62 -5.68 1.01
N SER A 190 -1.74 -5.02 0.25
CA SER A 190 -0.50 -5.60 -0.27
C SER A 190 0.37 -6.15 0.87
N LEU A 191 0.62 -5.36 1.92
CA LEU A 191 1.44 -5.80 3.05
C LEU A 191 0.84 -7.03 3.71
N LEU A 192 -0.46 -7.03 3.99
CA LEU A 192 -1.15 -8.17 4.60
C LEU A 192 -0.98 -9.45 3.75
N CYS A 193 -1.02 -9.34 2.42
CA CYS A 193 -0.77 -10.47 1.53
C CYS A 193 0.70 -10.94 1.54
N LEU A 194 1.65 -10.02 1.53
CA LEU A 194 3.07 -10.34 1.65
C LEU A 194 3.35 -11.08 2.95
N LEU A 195 2.77 -10.63 4.07
CA LEU A 195 2.91 -11.26 5.38
C LEU A 195 2.18 -12.61 5.47
N ALA A 196 1.01 -12.75 4.84
CA ALA A 196 0.22 -13.98 4.81
C ALA A 196 0.96 -15.17 4.18
N SER A 197 1.98 -14.92 3.36
CA SER A 197 2.87 -15.98 2.83
C SER A 197 3.68 -16.70 3.92
N ARG A 198 3.80 -16.11 5.11
CA ARG A 198 4.47 -16.70 6.29
C ARG A 198 3.56 -16.88 7.49
N SER A 199 2.80 -15.85 7.87
CA SER A 199 1.88 -15.90 9.00
C SER A 199 0.52 -15.38 8.55
N PRO A 200 -0.55 -16.20 8.55
CA PRO A 200 -1.87 -15.74 8.13
C PRO A 200 -2.42 -14.67 9.09
N PRO A 201 -2.94 -13.54 8.58
CA PRO A 201 -3.56 -12.52 9.41
C PRO A 201 -4.98 -12.91 9.83
N GLU A 202 -5.30 -12.75 11.12
CA GLU A 202 -6.66 -12.92 11.64
C GLU A 202 -7.36 -11.56 11.72
N LEU A 203 -8.50 -11.39 11.04
CA LEU A 203 -9.31 -10.17 11.18
C LEU A 203 -10.00 -10.15 12.55
N VAL A 204 -9.56 -9.26 13.44
CA VAL A 204 -10.05 -9.18 14.83
C VAL A 204 -10.98 -7.98 15.07
N TYR A 205 -11.04 -7.04 14.13
CA TYR A 205 -11.96 -5.91 14.20
C TYR A 205 -12.34 -5.37 12.82
N ARG A 206 -13.60 -4.96 12.68
CA ARG A 206 -14.16 -4.27 11.51
C ARG A 206 -15.28 -3.33 11.99
N ASP A 207 -15.30 -2.08 11.52
CA ASP A 207 -16.36 -1.12 11.86
C ASP A 207 -17.52 -1.12 10.84
N GLY A 208 -18.63 -1.74 11.24
CA GLY A 208 -19.88 -1.69 10.48
C GLY A 208 -19.75 -2.14 9.02
N GLU A 209 -20.66 -1.64 8.18
CA GLU A 209 -20.73 -2.00 6.76
C GLU A 209 -19.78 -1.18 5.87
N GLU A 210 -19.42 0.04 6.29
CA GLU A 210 -18.58 0.95 5.51
C GLU A 210 -17.09 0.55 5.50
N ASN A 211 -16.68 -0.39 6.36
CA ASN A 211 -15.33 -0.98 6.37
C ASN A 211 -14.22 0.10 6.38
N ARG A 212 -14.37 1.12 7.21
CA ARG A 212 -13.46 2.28 7.31
C ARG A 212 -12.26 1.98 8.19
N PHE A 213 -12.46 1.23 9.27
CA PHE A 213 -11.47 0.76 10.22
C PHE A 213 -11.45 -0.77 10.29
N ARG A 214 -10.27 -1.34 10.06
CA ARG A 214 -10.04 -2.79 10.17
C ARG A 214 -8.76 -3.06 10.97
N ARG A 215 -8.73 -4.17 11.70
CA ARG A 215 -7.53 -4.64 12.41
C ARG A 215 -7.33 -6.13 12.22
N TRP A 216 -6.09 -6.48 11.92
CA TRP A 216 -5.62 -7.86 11.84
C TRP A 216 -4.60 -8.13 12.93
N ALA A 217 -4.63 -9.36 13.45
CA ALA A 217 -3.66 -9.88 14.40
C ALA A 217 -2.81 -10.98 13.75
N PHE A 218 -1.51 -10.95 14.02
CA PHE A 218 -0.56 -12.02 13.75
C PHE A 218 -0.18 -12.64 15.10
N ARG A 219 -0.91 -13.69 15.50
CA ARG A 219 -0.88 -14.23 16.87
C ARG A 219 0.51 -14.69 17.31
N GLU A 220 1.24 -15.38 16.44
CA GLU A 220 2.61 -15.89 16.70
C GLU A 220 3.64 -14.78 16.94
N HIS A 221 3.34 -13.57 16.47
CA HIS A 221 4.19 -12.39 16.60
C HIS A 221 3.68 -11.42 17.67
N ASN A 222 2.52 -11.69 18.28
CA ASN A 222 1.82 -10.72 19.13
C ASN A 222 1.77 -9.33 18.45
N ALA A 223 1.45 -9.33 17.16
CA ALA A 223 1.57 -8.18 16.30
C ALA A 223 0.21 -7.80 15.72
N THR A 224 0.01 -6.51 15.44
CA THR A 224 -1.23 -6.05 14.82
C THR A 224 -0.98 -5.05 13.70
N VAL A 225 -1.80 -5.16 12.66
CA VAL A 225 -1.85 -4.21 11.55
C VAL A 225 -3.27 -3.63 11.48
N SER A 226 -3.38 -2.32 11.43
CA SER A 226 -4.66 -1.61 11.31
C SER A 226 -4.71 -0.76 10.04
N ILE A 227 -5.91 -0.58 9.51
CA ILE A 227 -6.20 0.38 8.44
C ILE A 227 -7.24 1.34 8.96
N PHE A 228 -6.97 2.63 8.95
CA PHE A 228 -7.90 3.71 9.27
C PHE A 228 -8.17 4.55 8.03
N TRP A 229 -9.42 4.58 7.61
CA TRP A 229 -9.89 5.48 6.57
C TRP A 229 -9.96 6.92 7.10
N SER A 230 -9.05 7.75 6.60
CA SER A 230 -8.93 9.17 6.93
C SER A 230 -8.35 9.91 5.72
N PRO A 231 -9.15 10.13 4.65
CA PRO A 231 -8.64 10.54 3.34
C PRO A 231 -7.99 11.94 3.31
N PHE A 232 -8.21 12.74 4.35
CA PHE A 232 -7.59 14.06 4.53
C PHE A 232 -6.70 14.13 5.79
N LEU A 233 -6.62 13.07 6.60
CA LEU A 233 -6.04 13.00 7.96
C LEU A 233 -6.70 13.91 9.02
N VAL A 234 -7.24 15.04 8.59
CA VAL A 234 -8.05 15.96 9.36
C VAL A 234 -9.52 15.52 9.39
N LYS A 235 -10.32 16.16 10.25
CA LYS A 235 -11.76 15.94 10.34
C LYS A 235 -12.40 16.30 9.00
N VAL A 236 -13.32 15.44 8.56
CA VAL A 236 -14.04 15.62 7.30
C VAL A 236 -15.49 15.18 7.45
N ALA A 237 -16.40 15.92 6.83
CA ALA A 237 -17.73 15.42 6.49
C ALA A 237 -17.76 15.12 4.99
N GLU A 238 -17.71 13.82 4.67
CA GLU A 238 -17.56 13.32 3.30
C GLU A 238 -18.88 13.30 2.54
N LYS A 239 -18.81 13.40 1.21
CA LYS A 239 -19.94 13.17 0.28
C LYS A 239 -21.18 14.00 0.60
N ALA A 240 -20.99 15.25 1.03
CA ALA A 240 -22.07 16.22 1.05
C ALA A 240 -22.50 16.53 -0.40
N GLU A 241 -23.74 16.95 -0.58
CA GLU A 241 -24.28 17.27 -1.90
C GLU A 241 -24.96 18.64 -1.85
N HIS A 242 -24.59 19.50 -2.79
CA HIS A 242 -25.20 20.82 -2.96
C HIS A 242 -25.28 21.12 -4.46
N ALA A 243 -26.43 21.60 -4.93
CA ALA A 243 -26.66 21.89 -6.35
C ALA A 243 -26.29 20.73 -7.32
N GLY A 244 -26.36 19.47 -6.86
CA GLY A 244 -25.98 18.29 -7.65
C GLY A 244 -24.48 17.99 -7.69
N VAL A 245 -23.64 18.82 -7.06
CA VAL A 245 -22.19 18.60 -6.94
C VAL A 245 -21.88 17.95 -5.59
N ARG A 246 -21.24 16.79 -5.64
CA ARG A 246 -20.74 16.10 -4.46
C ARG A 246 -19.42 16.72 -4.04
N HIS A 247 -19.31 17.08 -2.77
CA HIS A 247 -18.12 17.70 -2.22
C HIS A 247 -17.81 17.15 -0.81
N ASN A 248 -16.60 17.44 -0.34
CA ASN A 248 -16.18 17.16 1.03
C ASN A 248 -16.10 18.47 1.84
N ASN A 249 -16.50 18.44 3.10
CA ASN A 249 -16.23 19.54 4.03
C ASN A 249 -15.01 19.17 4.87
N VAL A 250 -13.89 19.86 4.66
CA VAL A 250 -12.58 19.55 5.26
C VAL A 250 -12.26 20.60 6.32
N PHE A 251 -12.01 20.17 7.56
CA PHE A 251 -11.78 21.06 8.70
C PHE A 251 -10.29 21.04 9.09
N LEU A 252 -9.52 22.03 8.64
CA LEU A 252 -8.05 22.05 8.75
C LEU A 252 -7.54 22.27 10.19
N ASP A 253 -8.37 22.77 11.08
CA ASP A 253 -8.10 23.00 12.50
C ASP A 253 -8.48 21.82 13.41
N SER A 254 -9.12 20.78 12.85
CA SER A 254 -9.68 19.66 13.59
C SER A 254 -9.15 18.33 13.03
N PHE A 255 -8.73 17.40 13.88
CA PHE A 255 -8.14 16.14 13.42
C PHE A 255 -9.11 14.97 13.43
N ASP A 256 -8.82 13.92 12.67
CA ASP A 256 -9.62 12.70 12.68
C ASP A 256 -9.31 11.84 13.94
N GLU A 257 -10.11 12.05 14.97
CA GLU A 257 -9.97 11.36 16.25
C GLU A 257 -10.22 9.85 16.19
N ARG A 258 -10.76 9.30 15.10
CA ARG A 258 -10.96 7.84 14.97
C ARG A 258 -9.64 7.07 15.05
N TRP A 259 -8.56 7.65 14.56
CA TRP A 259 -7.21 7.09 14.60
C TRP A 259 -6.29 7.87 15.54
N LEU A 260 -6.36 9.21 15.55
CA LEU A 260 -5.38 10.04 16.26
C LEU A 260 -5.52 9.94 17.79
N SER A 261 -6.73 9.68 18.31
CA SER A 261 -6.95 9.36 19.73
C SER A 261 -6.23 8.07 20.18
N ARG A 262 -5.86 7.20 19.23
CA ARG A 262 -5.19 5.91 19.48
C ARG A 262 -3.68 5.98 19.30
N LEU A 263 -3.14 7.16 18.95
CA LEU A 263 -1.72 7.34 18.60
C LEU A 263 -0.76 6.78 19.66
N GLY A 264 -1.10 6.88 20.95
CA GLY A 264 -0.30 6.35 22.05
C GLY A 264 -0.09 4.84 22.00
N ALA A 265 -1.07 4.09 21.48
CA ALA A 265 -1.01 2.63 21.34
C ALA A 265 -0.24 2.16 20.09
N LEU A 266 -0.04 3.05 19.11
CA LEU A 266 0.61 2.71 17.85
C LEU A 266 2.13 2.74 18.00
N ASP A 267 2.82 1.73 17.47
CA ASP A 267 4.29 1.69 17.38
C ASP A 267 4.79 2.33 16.08
N ALA A 268 4.00 2.18 15.01
CA ALA A 268 4.28 2.84 13.75
C ALA A 268 3.01 3.24 13.01
N VAL A 269 3.13 4.30 12.23
CA VAL A 269 2.07 4.86 11.41
C VAL A 269 2.58 5.07 9.99
N VAL A 270 1.81 4.64 9.00
CA VAL A 270 2.05 4.93 7.57
C VAL A 270 0.91 5.81 7.10
N LEU A 271 1.23 7.06 6.77
CA LEU A 271 0.28 8.07 6.29
C LEU A 271 0.31 8.11 4.77
N SER A 272 -0.85 8.17 4.11
CA SER A 272 -0.95 8.35 2.66
C SER A 272 -2.24 9.05 2.27
N ILE A 273 -2.14 10.24 1.70
CA ILE A 273 -3.27 11.05 1.22
C ILE A 273 -2.91 11.75 -0.09
N GLY A 274 -3.93 12.09 -0.88
CA GLY A 274 -3.77 13.05 -1.96
C GLY A 274 -4.92 13.08 -2.94
N HIS A 275 -5.38 11.92 -3.41
CA HIS A 275 -6.41 11.82 -4.46
C HIS A 275 -7.71 12.53 -4.08
N TRP A 276 -8.04 12.58 -2.79
CA TRP A 276 -9.25 13.22 -2.29
C TRP A 276 -9.22 14.76 -2.33
N PHE A 277 -8.03 15.36 -2.40
CA PHE A 277 -7.88 16.81 -2.60
C PHE A 277 -8.12 17.23 -4.06
N LEU A 278 -8.15 16.27 -5.00
CA LEU A 278 -8.42 16.48 -6.43
C LEU A 278 -9.93 16.48 -6.75
N ILE A 279 -10.78 16.25 -5.74
CA ILE A 279 -12.24 16.19 -5.85
C ILE A 279 -12.79 17.46 -5.19
N PRO A 280 -13.96 17.98 -5.62
CA PRO A 280 -14.58 19.14 -5.01
C PRO A 280 -14.59 19.13 -3.48
N GLY A 281 -14.20 20.24 -2.88
CA GLY A 281 -14.05 20.36 -1.43
C GLY A 281 -14.22 21.78 -0.92
N ILE A 282 -14.92 21.94 0.19
CA ILE A 282 -15.03 23.19 0.95
C ILE A 282 -14.11 23.07 2.16
N TYR A 283 -13.23 24.05 2.32
CA TYR A 283 -12.21 24.06 3.35
C TYR A 283 -12.59 25.04 4.45
N HIS A 284 -12.52 24.55 5.68
CA HIS A 284 -12.83 25.29 6.90
C HIS A 284 -11.56 25.40 7.75
N ASP A 285 -11.31 26.56 8.33
CA ASP A 285 -10.24 26.78 9.32
C ASP A 285 -10.77 27.71 10.41
N ALA A 286 -10.57 27.34 11.68
CA ALA A 286 -11.08 28.07 12.85
C ALA A 286 -12.59 28.36 12.81
N GLY A 287 -13.38 27.46 12.21
CA GLY A 287 -14.83 27.60 12.06
C GLY A 287 -15.31 28.44 10.86
N GLU A 288 -14.40 29.02 10.08
CA GLU A 288 -14.72 29.85 8.90
C GLU A 288 -14.40 29.11 7.60
N VAL A 289 -15.18 29.37 6.55
CA VAL A 289 -14.87 28.87 5.20
C VAL A 289 -13.75 29.70 4.61
N VAL A 290 -12.58 29.07 4.39
CA VAL A 290 -11.40 29.74 3.81
C VAL A 290 -11.34 29.66 2.28
N GLY A 291 -12.17 28.80 1.69
CA GLY A 291 -12.32 28.67 0.24
C GLY A 291 -12.77 27.27 -0.15
N CYS A 292 -12.72 27.01 -1.44
CA CYS A 292 -13.12 25.75 -2.01
C CYS A 292 -12.25 25.35 -3.22
N HIS A 293 -12.30 24.08 -3.58
CA HIS A 293 -11.72 23.56 -4.80
C HIS A 293 -12.81 22.96 -5.69
N ASP A 294 -12.73 23.24 -7.00
CA ASP A 294 -13.62 22.73 -8.04
C ASP A 294 -15.10 22.96 -7.69
N CYS A 295 -15.39 24.22 -7.36
CA CYS A 295 -16.61 24.61 -6.70
C CYS A 295 -17.35 25.75 -7.42
N ALA A 296 -17.28 25.81 -8.75
CA ALA A 296 -17.88 26.89 -9.54
C ALA A 296 -19.38 27.14 -9.21
N GLU A 297 -20.10 26.12 -8.76
CA GLU A 297 -21.52 26.17 -8.38
C GLU A 297 -21.76 26.61 -6.92
N PHE A 298 -20.72 26.65 -6.09
CA PHE A 298 -20.81 27.10 -4.71
C PHE A 298 -20.41 28.58 -4.64
N ASN A 299 -21.13 29.38 -3.86
CA ASN A 299 -20.82 30.79 -3.67
C ASN A 299 -19.63 31.01 -2.71
N HIS A 300 -18.51 30.33 -2.98
CA HIS A 300 -17.27 30.34 -2.21
C HIS A 300 -16.08 30.72 -3.09
N THR A 301 -15.01 31.22 -2.47
CA THR A 301 -13.78 31.58 -3.17
C THR A 301 -13.02 30.32 -3.61
N GLU A 302 -12.81 30.15 -4.91
CA GLU A 302 -11.96 29.09 -5.46
C GLU A 302 -10.50 29.30 -5.01
N ILE A 303 -9.89 28.25 -4.48
CA ILE A 303 -8.51 28.21 -4.00
C ILE A 303 -7.78 26.98 -4.57
N PRO A 304 -6.48 27.09 -4.90
CA PRO A 304 -5.69 25.92 -5.27
C PRO A 304 -5.60 24.92 -4.11
N PHE A 305 -5.98 23.65 -4.36
CA PHE A 305 -5.97 22.62 -3.32
C PHE A 305 -4.56 22.32 -2.76
N PHE A 306 -3.48 22.62 -3.50
CA PHE A 306 -2.10 22.39 -3.04
C PHE A 306 -1.80 23.04 -1.68
N GLY A 307 -2.31 24.27 -1.47
CA GLY A 307 -2.16 24.96 -0.19
C GLY A 307 -2.89 24.24 0.94
N MET A 308 -4.08 23.71 0.66
CA MET A 308 -4.88 22.96 1.65
C MET A 308 -4.27 21.60 1.95
N PHE A 309 -3.76 20.91 0.93
CA PHE A 309 -2.99 19.68 1.06
C PHE A 309 -1.78 19.89 1.96
N LYS A 310 -0.97 20.92 1.67
CA LYS A 310 0.18 21.29 2.50
C LYS A 310 -0.21 21.55 3.95
N GLN A 311 -1.28 22.31 4.18
CA GLN A 311 -1.77 22.57 5.54
C GLN A 311 -2.20 21.29 6.27
N ALA A 312 -2.93 20.40 5.61
CA ALA A 312 -3.36 19.14 6.21
C ALA A 312 -2.16 18.24 6.59
N VAL A 313 -1.15 18.13 5.71
CA VAL A 313 0.10 17.41 5.99
C VAL A 313 0.84 18.04 7.17
N HIS A 314 1.11 19.34 7.09
CA HIS A 314 1.85 20.11 8.10
C HIS A 314 1.21 19.99 9.49
N ARG A 315 -0.08 20.31 9.59
CA ARG A 315 -0.81 20.33 10.86
C ARG A 315 -0.92 18.93 11.47
N THR A 316 -1.12 17.90 10.64
CA THR A 316 -1.18 16.51 11.13
C THR A 316 0.17 16.08 11.72
N LEU A 317 1.29 16.34 11.03
CA LEU A 317 2.62 16.00 11.53
C LEU A 317 2.96 16.76 12.83
N ALA A 318 2.63 18.06 12.88
CA ALA A 318 2.80 18.89 14.07
C ALA A 318 1.97 18.36 15.26
N GLU A 319 0.73 17.95 15.01
CA GLU A 319 -0.16 17.42 16.05
C GLU A 319 0.29 16.04 16.56
N ILE A 320 0.78 15.16 15.68
CA ILE A 320 1.40 13.89 16.08
C ILE A 320 2.57 14.17 17.03
N ASN A 321 3.46 15.10 16.65
CA ASN A 321 4.60 15.48 17.48
C ASN A 321 4.15 16.03 18.84
N ARG A 322 3.17 16.94 18.84
CA ARG A 322 2.61 17.54 20.06
C ARG A 322 2.01 16.47 20.98
N ARG A 323 1.19 15.55 20.45
CA ARG A 323 0.58 14.46 21.24
C ARG A 323 1.61 13.45 21.73
N HIS A 324 2.64 13.16 20.95
CA HIS A 324 3.73 12.28 21.38
C HIS A 324 4.50 12.88 22.56
N VAL A 325 4.84 14.18 22.48
CA VAL A 325 5.57 14.89 23.55
C VAL A 325 4.71 15.08 24.80
N THR A 326 3.43 15.44 24.65
CA THR A 326 2.54 15.72 25.79
C THR A 326 1.89 14.47 26.38
N GLY A 327 1.72 13.40 25.61
CA GLY A 327 0.99 12.19 25.99
C GLY A 327 1.68 11.29 27.00
N GLY A 328 2.79 11.73 27.61
CA GLY A 328 3.54 10.95 28.59
C GLY A 328 4.00 9.60 28.06
N ALA A 329 4.15 9.47 26.74
CA ALA A 329 4.60 8.25 26.10
C ALA A 329 5.90 7.79 26.78
N ASP A 330 6.01 6.48 27.02
CA ASP A 330 7.23 5.89 27.54
C ASP A 330 8.39 6.41 26.69
N LYS A 331 9.26 7.24 27.29
CA LYS A 331 10.36 7.91 26.58
C LYS A 331 11.35 6.90 25.99
N ASN A 332 11.25 5.63 26.40
CA ASN A 332 12.04 4.52 25.86
C ASN A 332 11.39 3.83 24.66
N LYS A 333 10.14 4.16 24.30
CA LYS A 333 9.42 3.55 23.18
C LYS A 333 9.60 4.38 21.91
N ASN A 334 10.42 3.87 21.00
CA ASN A 334 10.60 4.47 19.68
C ASN A 334 9.32 4.31 18.82
N LYS A 335 8.82 5.41 18.28
CA LYS A 335 7.68 5.47 17.34
C LYS A 335 8.15 5.97 15.98
N VAL A 336 7.73 5.29 14.92
CA VAL A 336 8.06 5.67 13.54
C VAL A 336 6.80 6.12 12.81
N VAL A 337 6.86 7.26 12.16
CA VAL A 337 5.79 7.79 11.30
C VAL A 337 6.34 7.95 9.89
N ALA A 338 5.96 7.02 9.02
CA ALA A 338 6.27 7.11 7.60
C ALA A 338 5.13 7.86 6.88
N PHE A 339 5.48 8.75 5.94
CA PHE A 339 4.49 9.40 5.07
C PHE A 339 4.80 9.04 3.62
N THR A 340 3.91 8.28 2.99
CA THR A 340 3.99 7.89 1.59
C THR A 340 3.72 9.09 0.69
N THR A 341 4.63 9.38 -0.23
CA THR A 341 4.42 10.45 -1.22
C THR A 341 3.32 10.07 -2.22
N PHE A 342 2.86 11.04 -3.00
CA PHE A 342 1.71 10.87 -3.89
C PHE A 342 1.89 9.70 -4.88
N SER A 343 0.91 8.79 -4.93
CA SER A 343 0.84 7.70 -5.92
C SER A 343 0.07 8.20 -7.16
N PRO A 344 0.70 8.32 -8.34
CA PRO A 344 0.06 8.85 -9.54
C PRO A 344 -0.99 7.92 -10.12
N ALA A 345 -1.94 8.51 -10.84
CA ALA A 345 -2.85 7.82 -11.74
C ALA A 345 -2.33 7.88 -13.19
N HIS A 346 -2.71 6.92 -14.03
CA HIS A 346 -2.24 6.85 -15.42
C HIS A 346 -3.37 6.84 -16.44
N PHE A 347 -4.20 7.89 -16.42
CA PHE A 347 -5.26 8.04 -17.42
C PHE A 347 -4.72 8.47 -18.81
N GLU A 348 -5.20 7.80 -19.85
CA GLU A 348 -5.02 8.12 -21.27
C GLU A 348 -6.37 8.59 -21.84
N GLY A 349 -6.50 9.91 -22.04
CA GLY A 349 -7.78 10.51 -22.41
C GLY A 349 -8.76 10.58 -21.25
N GLU A 350 -10.05 10.45 -21.54
CA GLU A 350 -11.11 10.50 -20.50
C GLU A 350 -11.10 9.24 -19.63
N TRP A 351 -11.37 9.42 -18.34
CA TRP A 351 -11.29 8.36 -17.34
C TRP A 351 -12.27 7.19 -17.56
N ASP A 352 -13.42 7.43 -18.20
CA ASP A 352 -14.48 6.44 -18.42
C ASP A 352 -14.44 5.78 -19.82
N LYS A 353 -13.40 6.07 -20.61
CA LYS A 353 -13.25 5.53 -21.97
C LYS A 353 -12.48 4.21 -22.00
N ALA A 354 -12.79 3.38 -22.99
CA ALA A 354 -12.00 2.18 -23.27
C ALA A 354 -10.54 2.58 -23.58
N GLY A 355 -9.59 1.87 -22.98
CA GLY A 355 -8.16 2.14 -23.16
C GLY A 355 -7.58 3.20 -22.21
N ALA A 356 -8.33 3.69 -21.23
CA ALA A 356 -7.88 4.75 -20.32
C ALA A 356 -6.59 4.41 -19.53
N CYS A 357 -6.17 3.16 -19.41
CA CYS A 357 -4.83 2.80 -18.92
C CYS A 357 -4.44 1.38 -19.39
N ASN A 358 -4.23 1.22 -20.69
CA ASN A 358 -4.04 -0.09 -21.33
C ASN A 358 -2.57 -0.55 -21.43
N LYS A 359 -1.62 0.20 -20.86
CA LYS A 359 -0.20 -0.14 -20.95
C LYS A 359 0.07 -1.46 -20.23
N THR A 360 0.96 -2.26 -20.80
CA THR A 360 1.34 -3.59 -20.29
C THR A 360 2.80 -3.69 -19.91
N ARG A 361 3.54 -2.57 -19.97
CA ARG A 361 4.93 -2.46 -19.56
C ARG A 361 5.20 -1.14 -18.83
N PRO A 362 6.20 -1.11 -17.93
CA PRO A 362 6.70 0.13 -17.34
C PRO A 362 7.23 1.11 -18.37
N TYR A 363 7.26 2.38 -18.01
CA TYR A 363 8.08 3.37 -18.69
C TYR A 363 9.56 3.16 -18.36
N LYS A 364 10.43 3.43 -19.34
CA LYS A 364 11.85 3.63 -19.06
C LYS A 364 12.09 5.03 -18.50
N ASN A 365 13.24 5.21 -17.84
CA ASN A 365 13.68 6.54 -17.41
C ASN A 365 13.72 7.50 -18.61
N GLY A 366 13.13 8.69 -18.43
CA GLY A 366 12.99 9.71 -19.48
C GLY A 366 11.84 9.50 -20.46
N GLU A 367 11.11 8.37 -20.43
CA GLU A 367 9.91 8.20 -21.28
C GLU A 367 8.69 8.91 -20.70
N LYS A 368 8.66 9.14 -19.37
CA LYS A 368 7.56 9.80 -18.67
C LYS A 368 8.10 10.63 -17.51
N GLU A 369 7.95 11.94 -17.63
CA GLU A 369 8.14 12.87 -16.52
C GLU A 369 6.90 12.90 -15.62
N ALA A 370 7.10 13.21 -14.34
CA ALA A 370 6.00 13.47 -13.41
C ALA A 370 5.26 14.75 -13.85
N GLY A 371 3.93 14.73 -13.80
CA GLY A 371 3.14 15.93 -14.01
C GLY A 371 3.36 16.95 -12.88
N TYR A 372 2.90 18.18 -13.10
CA TYR A 372 3.01 19.25 -12.12
C TYR A 372 2.35 18.86 -10.78
N THR A 373 1.17 18.26 -10.83
CA THR A 373 0.44 17.82 -9.63
C THR A 373 1.22 16.78 -8.85
N GLU A 374 1.72 15.73 -9.51
CA GLU A 374 2.52 14.68 -8.88
C GLU A 374 3.78 15.26 -8.25
N ALA A 375 4.48 16.14 -8.97
CA ALA A 375 5.72 16.76 -8.51
C ALA A 375 5.50 17.66 -7.29
N GLU A 376 4.46 18.52 -7.32
CA GLU A 376 4.18 19.47 -6.25
C GLU A 376 3.67 18.78 -4.97
N MET A 377 2.82 17.75 -5.11
CA MET A 377 2.36 16.95 -3.96
C MET A 377 3.49 16.11 -3.37
N ARG A 378 4.34 15.48 -4.19
CA ARG A 378 5.54 14.79 -3.71
C ARG A 378 6.46 15.74 -2.94
N LYS A 379 6.79 16.89 -3.55
CA LYS A 379 7.63 17.91 -2.93
C LYS A 379 7.08 18.33 -1.58
N THR A 380 5.79 18.61 -1.50
CA THR A 380 5.12 18.98 -0.24
C THR A 380 5.32 17.92 0.85
N VAL A 381 5.08 16.64 0.55
CA VAL A 381 5.28 15.57 1.53
C VAL A 381 6.74 15.48 1.97
N VAL A 382 7.70 15.53 1.03
CA VAL A 382 9.13 15.45 1.35
C VAL A 382 9.58 16.62 2.23
N GLU A 383 9.20 17.85 1.89
CA GLU A 383 9.58 19.05 2.64
C GLU A 383 8.94 19.09 4.04
N GLU A 384 7.64 18.80 4.16
CA GLU A 384 6.94 18.83 5.44
C GLU A 384 7.41 17.71 6.37
N VAL A 385 7.71 16.53 5.83
CA VAL A 385 8.27 15.43 6.63
C VAL A 385 9.70 15.74 7.09
N ALA A 386 10.52 16.35 6.23
CA ALA A 386 11.86 16.79 6.63
C ALA A 386 11.80 17.86 7.73
N ALA A 387 10.89 18.83 7.63
CA ALA A 387 10.65 19.83 8.67
C ALA A 387 10.16 19.19 9.98
N ALA A 388 9.22 18.24 9.90
CA ALA A 388 8.72 17.51 11.08
C ALA A 388 9.82 16.65 11.73
N ALA A 389 10.67 16.00 10.93
CA ALA A 389 11.82 15.23 11.41
C ALA A 389 12.82 16.11 12.17
N ALA A 390 13.11 17.31 11.67
CA ALA A 390 13.99 18.27 12.34
C ALA A 390 13.43 18.78 13.69
N ALA A 391 12.10 18.81 13.83
CA ALA A 391 11.40 19.26 15.05
C ALA A 391 10.90 18.10 15.93
N ALA A 392 11.28 16.85 15.62
CA ALA A 392 10.73 15.68 16.27
C ALA A 392 11.13 15.59 17.75
N GLY A 393 10.16 15.29 18.61
CA GLY A 393 10.41 14.99 20.01
C GLY A 393 11.19 13.68 20.22
N PRO A 394 11.77 13.46 21.41
CA PRO A 394 12.54 12.25 21.71
C PRO A 394 11.75 10.96 21.43
N GLY A 395 12.42 9.98 20.81
CA GLY A 395 11.82 8.69 20.48
C GLY A 395 10.80 8.73 19.33
N LEU A 396 10.56 9.88 18.68
CA LEU A 396 9.72 9.98 17.49
C LEU A 396 10.59 10.18 16.25
N ARG A 397 10.34 9.39 15.21
CA ARG A 397 11.00 9.56 13.90
C ARG A 397 9.96 9.75 12.81
N PHE A 398 10.08 10.83 12.07
CA PHE A 398 9.35 11.04 10.81
C PHE A 398 10.23 10.64 9.63
N ALA A 399 9.65 9.99 8.62
CA ALA A 399 10.35 9.63 7.40
C ALA A 399 9.44 9.66 6.17
N ALA A 400 9.95 10.16 5.05
CA ALA A 400 9.23 10.13 3.79
C ALA A 400 9.41 8.75 3.16
N LEU A 401 8.31 8.10 2.80
CA LEU A 401 8.30 6.92 1.95
C LEU A 401 8.09 7.41 0.52
N ASP A 402 9.19 7.82 -0.12
CA ASP A 402 9.15 8.46 -1.45
C ASP A 402 9.05 7.43 -2.57
N VAL A 403 7.82 7.25 -3.06
CA VAL A 403 7.44 6.26 -4.07
C VAL A 403 6.90 6.90 -5.35
N THR A 404 6.81 8.22 -5.42
CA THR A 404 6.13 8.90 -6.54
C THR A 404 6.83 8.63 -7.87
N THR A 405 8.17 8.73 -7.91
CA THR A 405 8.96 8.50 -9.13
C THR A 405 8.80 7.08 -9.64
N LEU A 406 9.01 6.08 -8.78
CA LEU A 406 8.90 4.68 -9.19
C LEU A 406 7.47 4.31 -9.60
N ALA A 407 6.45 4.86 -8.91
CA ALA A 407 5.06 4.61 -9.24
C ALA A 407 4.66 5.28 -10.57
N ASN A 408 5.17 6.47 -10.88
CA ASN A 408 4.95 7.18 -12.15
C ASN A 408 5.47 6.43 -13.37
N LEU A 409 6.37 5.47 -13.17
CA LEU A 409 6.92 4.64 -14.24
C LEU A 409 6.14 3.32 -14.41
N ARG A 410 5.03 3.12 -13.69
CA ARG A 410 4.27 1.84 -13.66
C ARG A 410 2.83 1.95 -14.17
N PRO A 411 2.58 2.50 -15.37
CA PRO A 411 1.21 2.53 -15.90
C PRO A 411 0.62 1.12 -16.10
N ASP A 412 1.46 0.09 -16.18
CA ASP A 412 1.10 -1.32 -16.30
C ASP A 412 0.56 -1.95 -15.02
N GLY A 413 0.75 -1.31 -13.86
CA GLY A 413 0.39 -1.88 -12.56
C GLY A 413 -1.08 -1.70 -12.16
N HIS A 414 -1.88 -0.95 -12.93
CA HIS A 414 -3.27 -0.64 -12.58
C HIS A 414 -4.26 -1.74 -12.97
N PRO A 415 -5.40 -1.89 -12.25
CA PRO A 415 -6.47 -2.80 -12.64
C PRO A 415 -7.06 -2.49 -14.01
N GLY A 416 -7.18 -1.22 -14.36
CA GLY A 416 -7.88 -0.77 -15.57
C GLY A 416 -9.28 -1.40 -15.63
N PRO A 417 -9.64 -2.10 -16.70
CA PRO A 417 -10.96 -2.71 -16.83
C PRO A 417 -11.15 -3.92 -15.90
N TYR A 418 -10.06 -4.54 -15.43
CA TYR A 418 -10.08 -5.76 -14.60
C TYR A 418 -10.36 -5.47 -13.12
N MET A 419 -10.98 -4.32 -12.82
CA MET A 419 -11.59 -4.05 -11.53
C MET A 419 -12.92 -4.80 -11.32
N ARG A 420 -13.44 -5.47 -12.37
CA ARG A 420 -14.61 -6.37 -12.34
C ARG A 420 -14.27 -7.67 -13.05
N SER A 421 -14.91 -8.76 -12.68
CA SER A 421 -14.73 -10.07 -13.34
C SER A 421 -15.07 -10.02 -14.81
N ASP A 422 -14.16 -10.52 -15.64
CA ASP A 422 -14.33 -10.77 -17.07
C ASP A 422 -15.00 -9.61 -17.83
N PRO A 423 -14.41 -8.39 -17.79
CA PRO A 423 -15.06 -7.16 -18.25
C PRO A 423 -15.39 -7.15 -19.75
N PHE A 424 -14.91 -8.15 -20.50
CA PHE A 424 -15.12 -8.34 -21.93
C PHE A 424 -15.89 -9.63 -22.28
N ALA A 425 -16.38 -10.38 -21.29
CA ALA A 425 -17.22 -11.57 -21.50
C ALA A 425 -18.61 -11.15 -22.04
N GLY A 426 -18.70 -11.01 -23.37
CA GLY A 426 -19.86 -10.46 -24.06
C GLY A 426 -19.52 -9.46 -25.16
N GLY A 427 -18.23 -9.16 -25.36
CA GLY A 427 -17.73 -8.18 -26.31
C GLY A 427 -17.38 -6.84 -25.63
N ALA A 428 -16.59 -6.01 -26.33
CA ALA A 428 -16.27 -4.67 -25.86
C ALA A 428 -17.49 -3.76 -26.03
N GLY A 429 -18.24 -3.53 -24.95
CA GLY A 429 -19.28 -2.51 -24.92
C GLY A 429 -18.70 -1.09 -25.10
N PRO A 430 -19.53 -0.07 -25.37
CA PRO A 430 -19.06 1.30 -25.60
C PRO A 430 -18.43 1.96 -24.36
N ARG A 431 -18.66 1.40 -23.17
CA ARG A 431 -18.09 1.88 -21.90
C ARG A 431 -17.66 0.70 -21.04
N VAL A 432 -16.40 0.72 -20.61
CA VAL A 432 -15.86 -0.16 -19.59
C VAL A 432 -15.24 0.74 -18.53
N GLN A 433 -15.71 0.64 -17.30
CA GLN A 433 -15.15 1.43 -16.20
C GLN A 433 -13.70 1.00 -15.97
N ASN A 434 -12.79 1.97 -15.87
CA ASN A 434 -11.40 1.71 -15.58
C ASN A 434 -11.02 2.22 -14.20
N ASP A 435 -10.16 1.48 -13.52
CA ASP A 435 -9.43 1.94 -12.36
C ASP A 435 -7.95 2.14 -12.74
N CYS A 436 -7.58 3.40 -12.99
CA CYS A 436 -6.21 3.80 -13.31
C CYS A 436 -5.54 4.52 -12.14
N VAL A 437 -6.08 4.34 -10.92
CA VAL A 437 -5.63 5.00 -9.69
C VAL A 437 -5.02 3.97 -8.73
N HIS A 438 -5.75 2.88 -8.48
CA HIS A 438 -5.30 1.81 -7.58
C HIS A 438 -4.38 0.82 -8.30
N TRP A 439 -3.80 -0.10 -7.54
CA TRP A 439 -2.81 -1.05 -8.02
C TRP A 439 -3.36 -2.48 -7.91
N CYS A 440 -3.08 -3.29 -8.93
CA CYS A 440 -3.29 -4.73 -8.87
C CYS A 440 -2.47 -5.35 -7.74
N LEU A 441 -3.04 -6.37 -7.11
CA LEU A 441 -2.36 -7.20 -6.10
C LEU A 441 -2.27 -8.66 -6.56
N PRO A 442 -1.08 -9.28 -6.60
CA PRO A 442 0.26 -8.67 -6.51
C PRO A 442 0.55 -7.66 -7.62
N GLY A 443 1.54 -6.78 -7.41
CA GLY A 443 1.89 -5.74 -8.39
C GLY A 443 2.87 -4.68 -7.87
N ALA A 444 2.90 -3.53 -8.55
CA ALA A 444 3.87 -2.45 -8.30
C ALA A 444 3.87 -1.94 -6.84
N ILE A 445 2.71 -1.96 -6.19
CA ILE A 445 2.56 -1.50 -4.80
C ILE A 445 3.25 -2.40 -3.78
N ASP A 446 3.61 -3.65 -4.14
CA ASP A 446 4.40 -4.52 -3.27
C ASP A 446 5.80 -3.91 -3.01
N THR A 447 6.39 -3.22 -4.00
CA THR A 447 7.65 -2.48 -3.85
C THR A 447 7.55 -1.32 -2.85
N PHE A 448 6.36 -0.75 -2.65
CA PHE A 448 6.18 0.29 -1.62
C PHE A 448 6.41 -0.31 -0.23
N ASN A 449 6.05 -1.58 -0.05
CA ASN A 449 6.29 -2.32 1.19
C ASN A 449 7.74 -2.82 1.33
N GLU A 450 8.45 -3.06 0.23
CA GLU A 450 9.90 -3.27 0.24
C GLU A 450 10.63 -2.05 0.78
N ILE A 451 10.30 -0.86 0.26
CA ILE A 451 10.90 0.40 0.72
C ILE A 451 10.44 0.70 2.14
N LEU A 452 9.15 0.49 2.47
CA LEU A 452 8.63 0.67 3.83
C LEU A 452 9.43 -0.12 4.87
N LEU A 453 9.75 -1.39 4.58
CA LEU A 453 10.56 -2.22 5.47
C LEU A 453 11.89 -1.52 5.77
N GLN A 454 12.59 -1.04 4.75
CA GLN A 454 13.83 -0.29 4.93
C GLN A 454 13.59 1.00 5.72
N THR A 455 12.55 1.76 5.38
CA THR A 455 12.20 3.04 6.00
C THR A 455 11.90 2.91 7.49
N ILE A 456 11.29 1.81 7.96
CA ILE A 456 10.90 1.62 9.37
C ILE A 456 11.95 0.89 10.21
N THR A 457 12.86 0.15 9.58
CA THR A 457 13.97 -0.53 10.27
C THR A 457 15.25 0.31 10.32
N SER A 458 15.37 1.34 9.47
CA SER A 458 16.50 2.28 9.47
C SER A 458 16.58 3.13 10.72
#